data_AF-A0A643CKP2-F1
#
_entry.id   AF-A0A643CKP2-F1
#
_cell.length_a   1.000
_cell.length_b   1.000
_cell.length_c   1.000
_cell.angle_alpha   90.00
_cell.angle_beta   90.00
_cell.angle_gamma   90.00
#
_symmetry.space_group_name_H-M   'P 1'
#
loop_
_entity.id
_entity.type
_entity.pdbx_description
1 polymer ?
#
loop_
_entity_poly.entity_id
_entity_poly.type
_entity_poly.pdbx_seq_one_letter_code
_entity_poly.pdbx_strand_id
1 'polypeptide(L)'
;MGGRSVYFWWMQRIAGLVMLPVPFLFAFFYRSYGFESVHAADYGFCASVSAIALLVAAFYHGVLGVQVVLEDYVHSEVLRAFMITFFRLFALVTVCAVTLAMLFGHNIR
;
A
#
# COMPACT_ATOMS: atom_id res chain seq x y z
N MET A 1 -2.48 -1.13 -29.57
CA MET A 1 -2.48 -1.81 -28.24
C MET A 1 -1.45 -1.23 -27.24
N GLY A 2 -0.94 0.01 -27.40
CA GLY A 2 0.11 0.59 -26.53
C GLY A 2 -0.37 1.31 -25.25
N GLY A 3 -1.67 1.58 -25.09
CA GLY A 3 -2.16 2.37 -23.95
C GLY A 3 -2.02 1.68 -22.59
N ARG A 4 -2.19 0.34 -22.53
CA ARG A 4 -2.14 -0.43 -21.27
C ARG A 4 -0.72 -0.54 -20.69
N SER A 5 0.29 -0.67 -21.54
CA SER A 5 1.69 -0.73 -21.12
C SER A 5 2.22 0.62 -20.65
N VAL A 6 1.85 1.72 -21.33
CA VAL A 6 2.18 3.08 -20.87
C VAL A 6 1.50 3.39 -19.53
N TYR A 7 0.22 3.03 -19.39
CA TYR A 7 -0.49 3.19 -18.12
C TYR A 7 0.18 2.40 -16.99
N PHE A 8 0.50 1.12 -17.22
CA PHE A 8 1.19 0.27 -16.24
C PHE A 8 2.53 0.87 -15.82
N TRP A 9 3.32 1.36 -16.80
CA TRP A 9 4.58 2.05 -16.55
C TRP A 9 4.37 3.26 -15.64
N TRP A 10 3.42 4.13 -15.94
CA TRP A 10 3.14 5.32 -15.12
C TRP A 10 2.70 4.97 -13.70
N MET A 11 1.84 3.96 -13.54
CA MET A 11 1.36 3.55 -12.23
C MET A 11 2.49 3.07 -11.31
N GLN A 12 3.53 2.43 -11.84
CA GLN A 12 4.72 2.08 -11.05
C GLN A 12 5.44 3.31 -10.49
N ARG A 13 5.58 4.38 -11.29
CA ARG A 13 6.28 5.62 -10.90
C ARG A 13 5.46 6.40 -9.89
N ILE A 14 4.15 6.52 -10.13
CA ILE A 14 3.23 7.18 -9.20
C ILE A 14 3.24 6.46 -7.86
N ALA A 15 3.14 5.13 -7.85
CA ALA A 15 3.18 4.34 -6.61
C ALA A 15 4.52 4.55 -5.86
N GLY A 16 5.64 4.51 -6.58
CA GLY A 16 6.96 4.77 -5.99
C GLY A 16 7.11 6.19 -5.44
N LEU A 17 6.60 7.20 -6.16
CA LEU A 17 6.62 8.60 -5.71
C LEU A 17 5.75 8.81 -4.46
N VAL A 18 4.61 8.15 -4.34
CA VAL A 18 3.78 8.18 -3.12
C VAL A 18 4.49 7.49 -1.95
N MET A 19 5.20 6.38 -2.20
CA MET A 19 5.95 5.68 -1.15
C MET A 19 7.15 6.47 -0.61
N LEU A 20 7.61 7.52 -1.29
CA LEU A 20 8.72 8.35 -0.80
C LEU A 20 8.34 9.20 0.43
N PRO A 21 7.32 10.10 0.38
CA PRO A 21 7.00 10.97 1.51
C PRO A 21 6.14 10.31 2.58
N VAL A 22 5.26 9.36 2.21
CA VAL A 22 4.23 8.84 3.11
C VAL A 22 4.79 8.15 4.37
N PRO A 23 5.89 7.36 4.32
CA PRO A 23 6.49 6.80 5.54
C PRO A 23 6.94 7.87 6.54
N PHE A 24 7.50 8.98 6.03
CA PHE A 24 7.95 10.09 6.88
C PHE A 24 6.78 10.85 7.50
N LEU A 25 5.70 11.06 6.73
CA LEU A 25 4.47 11.64 7.25
C LEU A 25 3.85 10.76 8.34
N PHE A 26 3.79 9.45 8.12
CA PHE A 26 3.33 8.50 9.13
C PHE A 26 4.16 8.58 10.42
N ALA A 27 5.50 8.51 10.31
CA ALA A 27 6.38 8.60 11.47
C ALA A 27 6.20 9.93 12.23
N PHE A 28 6.07 11.05 11.50
CA PHE A 28 5.85 12.37 12.09
C PHE A 28 4.52 12.46 12.86
N PHE A 29 3.41 12.05 12.24
CA PHE A 29 2.09 12.12 12.88
C PHE A 29 1.98 11.14 14.04
N TYR A 30 2.49 9.92 13.89
CA TYR A 30 2.52 8.93 14.96
C TYR A 30 3.30 9.42 16.18
N ARG A 31 4.46 10.06 15.95
CA ARG A 31 5.26 10.62 17.06
C ARG A 31 4.57 11.81 17.72
N SER A 32 3.93 12.68 16.94
CA SER A 32 3.21 13.86 17.41
C SER A 32 1.96 13.51 18.21
N TYR A 33 1.28 12.41 17.86
CA TYR A 33 0.16 11.87 18.64
C TYR A 33 0.56 11.44 20.06
N GLY A 34 1.74 10.83 20.22
CA GLY A 34 2.23 10.32 21.50
C GLY A 34 2.72 11.40 22.48
N PHE A 35 2.74 12.67 22.07
CA PHE A 35 2.92 13.79 22.98
C PHE A 35 1.54 14.34 23.34
N GLU A 36 1.20 14.44 24.62
CA GLU A 36 -0.07 14.98 25.13
C GLU A 36 -0.25 16.44 24.69
N SER A 37 -0.70 16.62 23.45
CA SER A 37 -0.88 17.89 22.76
C SER A 37 -2.36 18.18 22.61
N VAL A 38 -2.73 19.46 22.56
CA VAL A 38 -4.12 19.89 22.32
C VAL A 38 -4.65 19.35 20.98
N HIS A 39 -3.76 19.04 20.03
CA HIS A 39 -4.08 18.47 18.72
C HIS A 39 -3.88 16.94 18.64
N ALA A 40 -3.79 16.23 19.76
CA ALA A 40 -3.56 14.78 19.75
C ALA A 40 -4.59 14.04 18.90
N ALA A 41 -5.88 14.39 18.98
CA ALA A 41 -6.92 13.77 18.14
C ALA A 41 -6.63 13.92 16.64
N ASP A 42 -6.22 15.12 16.19
CA ASP A 42 -5.90 15.40 14.80
C ASP A 42 -4.65 14.62 14.34
N TYR A 43 -3.62 14.56 15.18
CA TYR A 43 -2.42 13.78 14.89
C TYR A 43 -2.68 12.27 14.83
N GLY A 44 -3.56 11.74 15.69
CA GLY A 44 -3.98 10.34 15.66
C GLY A 44 -4.75 10.00 14.38
N PHE A 45 -5.65 10.89 13.94
CA PHE A 45 -6.35 10.76 12.67
C PHE A 45 -5.37 10.78 11.48
N CYS A 46 -4.48 11.77 11.42
CA CYS A 46 -3.48 11.89 10.37
C CYS A 46 -2.50 10.70 10.35
N ALA A 47 -2.12 10.16 11.51
CA ALA A 47 -1.30 8.95 11.62
C ALA A 47 -2.02 7.73 11.04
N SER A 48 -3.31 7.57 11.33
CA SER A 48 -4.13 6.47 10.81
C SER A 48 -4.30 6.56 9.28
N VAL A 49 -4.59 7.76 8.77
CA VAL A 49 -4.72 8.00 7.33
C VAL A 49 -3.40 7.74 6.59
N SER A 50 -2.29 8.25 7.11
CA SER A 50 -0.96 8.03 6.52
C SER A 50 -0.51 6.56 6.60
N ALA A 51 -0.87 5.84 7.65
CA ALA A 51 -0.65 4.40 7.77
C ALA A 51 -1.41 3.60 6.70
N ILE A 52 -2.71 3.90 6.51
CA ILE A 52 -3.53 3.25 5.48
C ILE A 52 -3.01 3.60 4.08
N ALA A 53 -2.65 4.86 3.84
CA ALA A 53 -2.06 5.29 2.57
C ALA A 53 -0.75 4.55 2.30
N LEU A 54 0.12 4.39 3.30
CA LEU A 54 1.37 3.63 3.18
C LEU A 54 1.10 2.18 2.84
N LEU A 55 0.17 1.55 3.55
CA LEU A 55 -0.22 0.15 3.35
C LEU A 55 -0.70 -0.07 1.91
N VAL A 56 -1.64 0.75 1.43
CA VAL A 56 -2.17 0.66 0.07
C VAL A 56 -1.07 0.88 -0.95
N ALA A 57 -0.25 1.92 -0.80
CA ALA A 57 0.82 2.24 -1.74
C ALA A 57 1.89 1.13 -1.81
N ALA A 58 2.30 0.58 -0.67
CA ALA A 58 3.29 -0.49 -0.59
C ALA A 58 2.83 -1.77 -1.28
N PHE A 59 1.61 -2.23 -0.98
CA PHE A 59 1.06 -3.43 -1.61
C PHE A 59 0.75 -3.22 -3.10
N TYR A 60 0.26 -2.05 -3.49
CA TYR A 60 0.04 -1.72 -4.88
C TYR A 60 1.35 -1.71 -5.68
N HIS A 61 2.40 -1.05 -5.16
CA HIS A 61 3.72 -1.06 -5.77
C HIS A 61 4.31 -2.48 -5.85
N GLY A 62 4.18 -3.26 -4.77
CA GLY A 62 4.63 -4.65 -4.71
C GLY A 62 3.99 -5.54 -5.78
N VAL A 63 2.66 -5.44 -5.96
CA VAL A 63 1.94 -6.18 -7.02
C VAL A 63 2.44 -5.80 -8.42
N LEU A 64 2.63 -4.50 -8.69
CA LEU A 64 3.14 -4.05 -9.98
C LEU A 64 4.59 -4.51 -10.22
N GLY A 65 5.43 -4.51 -9.19
CA GLY A 65 6.82 -4.97 -9.28
C GLY A 65 6.92 -6.47 -9.51
N VAL A 66 6.17 -7.26 -8.74
CA VAL A 66 6.12 -8.72 -8.91
C VAL A 66 5.58 -9.10 -10.28
N GLN A 67 4.60 -8.36 -10.82
CA GLN A 67 4.12 -8.62 -12.17
C GLN A 67 5.23 -8.53 -13.22
N VAL A 68 6.12 -7.52 -13.15
CA VAL A 68 7.26 -7.41 -14.08
C VAL A 68 8.20 -8.61 -13.94
N VAL A 69 8.55 -8.99 -12.71
CA VAL A 69 9.41 -10.16 -12.46
C VAL A 69 8.76 -11.43 -13.03
N LEU A 70 7.46 -11.63 -12.82
CA LEU A 70 6.77 -12.81 -13.35
C LEU A 70 6.69 -12.81 -14.88
N GLU A 71 6.51 -11.64 -15.50
CA GLU A 71 6.53 -11.48 -16.95
C GLU A 71 7.91 -11.76 -17.56
N ASP A 72 8.99 -11.42 -16.86
CA ASP A 72 10.37 -11.63 -17.32
C ASP A 72 10.85 -13.09 -17.14
N TYR A 73 10.44 -13.76 -16.07
CA TYR A 73 11.04 -15.05 -15.67
C TYR A 73 10.10 -16.27 -15.79
N VAL A 74 8.77 -16.08 -15.88
CA VAL A 74 7.81 -17.20 -15.97
C VAL A 74 7.27 -17.34 -17.39
N HIS A 75 7.75 -18.37 -18.08
CA HIS A 75 7.40 -18.66 -19.48
C HIS A 75 6.06 -19.40 -19.61
N SER A 76 5.65 -20.16 -18.59
CA SER A 76 4.33 -20.82 -18.58
C SER A 76 3.23 -19.78 -18.36
N GLU A 77 2.38 -19.59 -19.37
CA GLU A 77 1.30 -18.59 -19.33
C GLU A 77 0.30 -18.87 -18.20
N VAL A 78 -0.04 -20.14 -17.98
CA VAL A 78 -0.97 -20.56 -16.92
C VAL A 78 -0.40 -20.28 -15.54
N LEU A 79 0.87 -20.65 -15.32
CA LEU A 79 1.55 -20.40 -14.04
C LEU A 79 1.69 -18.90 -13.78
N ARG A 80 2.10 -18.13 -14.79
CA ARG A 80 2.23 -16.67 -14.68
C ARG A 80 0.89 -16.02 -14.33
N ALA A 81 -0.19 -16.38 -15.02
CA ALA A 81 -1.52 -15.83 -14.75
C ALA A 81 -2.01 -16.18 -13.34
N PHE A 82 -1.80 -17.42 -12.91
CA PHE A 82 -2.12 -17.87 -11.55
C PHE A 82 -1.35 -17.06 -10.50
N MET A 83 -0.02 -16.93 -10.65
CA MET A 83 0.82 -16.20 -9.69
C MET A 83 0.45 -14.71 -9.61
N ILE A 84 0.25 -14.03 -10.75
CA ILE A 84 -0.18 -12.62 -10.77
C ILE A 84 -1.52 -12.46 -10.04
N THR A 85 -2.48 -13.37 -10.29
CA THR A 85 -3.80 -13.34 -9.64
C THR A 85 -3.68 -13.58 -8.15
N PHE A 86 -2.86 -14.56 -7.74
CA PHE A 86 -2.56 -14.84 -6.34
C PHE A 86 -2.01 -13.62 -5.61
N PHE A 87 -0.99 -12.95 -6.15
CA PHE A 87 -0.40 -11.76 -5.51
C PHE A 87 -1.39 -10.60 -5.40
N ARG A 88 -2.27 -10.40 -6.41
CA ARG A 88 -3.33 -9.40 -6.36
C ARG A 88 -4.34 -9.69 -5.23
N LEU A 89 -4.78 -10.93 -5.11
CA LEU A 89 -5.72 -11.35 -4.06
C LEU A 89 -5.07 -11.30 -2.68
N PHE A 90 -3.83 -11.75 -2.54
CA PHE A 90 -3.05 -11.66 -1.32
C PHE A 90 -2.91 -10.21 -0.84
N ALA A 91 -2.55 -9.30 -1.75
CA ALA A 91 -2.48 -7.87 -1.46
C ALA A 91 -3.83 -7.31 -1.01
N LEU A 92 -4.91 -7.61 -1.75
CA LEU A 92 -6.26 -7.16 -1.41
C LEU A 92 -6.68 -7.62 0.00
N VAL A 93 -6.56 -8.92 0.28
CA VAL A 93 -6.94 -9.50 1.57
C VAL A 93 -6.12 -8.89 2.69
N THR A 94 -4.81 -8.73 2.50
CA THR A 94 -3.92 -8.16 3.52
C THR A 94 -4.25 -6.70 3.80
N VAL A 95 -4.44 -5.88 2.76
CA VAL A 95 -4.82 -4.47 2.90
C VAL A 95 -6.15 -4.34 3.63
N CYS A 96 -7.16 -5.11 3.23
CA CYS A 96 -8.47 -5.11 3.90
C CYS A 96 -8.36 -5.55 5.36
N ALA A 97 -7.71 -6.67 5.64
CA ALA A 97 -7.57 -7.20 6.99
C ALA A 97 -6.85 -6.23 7.93
N VAL A 98 -5.72 -5.65 7.49
CA VAL A 98 -4.96 -4.70 8.30
C VAL A 98 -5.72 -3.38 8.48
N THR A 99 -6.39 -2.87 7.44
CA THR A 99 -7.21 -1.65 7.55
C THR A 99 -8.36 -1.86 8.53
N LEU A 100 -9.07 -2.99 8.45
CA LEU A 100 -10.12 -3.33 9.41
C LEU A 100 -9.55 -3.45 10.83
N ALA A 101 -8.40 -4.11 11.00
CA ALA A 101 -7.75 -4.20 12.30
C ALA A 101 -7.37 -2.83 12.88
N MET A 102 -6.92 -1.88 12.06
CA MET A 102 -6.65 -0.50 12.49
C MET A 102 -7.92 0.23 12.93
N LEU A 103 -9.00 0.11 12.15
CA LEU A 103 -10.27 0.79 12.45
C LEU A 103 -10.96 0.23 13.70
N PHE A 104 -11.01 -1.09 13.85
CA PHE A 104 -11.65 -1.74 15.00
C PHE A 104 -10.73 -1.81 16.23
N GLY A 105 -9.43 -1.93 16.04
CA GLY A 105 -8.46 -1.94 17.15
C GLY A 105 -8.42 -0.62 17.93
N HIS A 106 -8.76 0.51 17.30
CA HIS A 106 -8.88 1.81 17.96
C HIS A 106 -10.15 1.92 18.84
N ASN A 107 -11.19 1.12 18.60
CA ASN A 107 -12.45 1.17 19.36
C ASN A 107 -12.46 0.28 20.63
N ILE A 108 -11.40 -0.51 20.85
CA ILE A 108 -11.32 -1.49 21.96
C ILE A 108 -10.44 -0.97 23.12
N ARG A 109 -9.81 0.19 22.96
CA ARG A 109 -9.05 0.89 24.02
C ARG A 109 -9.81 2.11 24.50
#